data_AF-A0AAE1DNG1-F1
#
_entry.id   AF-A0AAE1DNG1-F1
#
_cell.length_a   1.000
_cell.length_b   1.000
_cell.length_c   1.000
_cell.angle_alpha   90.00
_cell.angle_beta   90.00
_cell.angle_gamma   90.00
#
_symmetry.space_group_name_H-M   'P 1'
#
loop_
_entity.id
_entity.type
_entity.pdbx_description
1 polymer ?
#
loop_
_entity_poly.entity_id
_entity_poly.type
_entity_poly.pdbx_seq_one_letter_code
_entity_poly.pdbx_strand_id
1 'polypeptide(L)'
;MEVTMLLASCFAFVFTSVMAVEMTIIETREVFSKLDLQSVRRVNSSGPVGNGRTCYGDINDLQPSGEASGGVPGSQADVRMDIPELKKRWAFYQAVADQNCVQASLIAALASRESRGGLLLYKTDGYGDHGRAYGILQCDLIHSGLNCLACVWYSQCHIQMMVSKILVPYIQQIQRKFPTWTSSQGLQGGVAAYNKGVSRVTSWPGVDTGTTHGDYSNDVIARAQYLYGLGWN
;
A
#
# COMPACT_ATOMS: atom_id res chain seq x y z
N MET A 1 21.91 -80.80 18.42
CA MET A 1 22.45 -79.62 17.71
C MET A 1 21.33 -78.64 17.53
N GLU A 2 21.58 -77.39 17.95
CA GLU A 2 20.75 -76.18 17.81
C GLU A 2 20.16 -76.02 16.39
N VAL A 3 19.07 -75.29 16.13
CA VAL A 3 18.97 -73.82 16.22
C VAL A 3 17.51 -73.34 16.31
N THR A 4 17.33 -72.32 17.14
CA THR A 4 16.13 -71.51 17.43
C THR A 4 16.04 -70.27 16.50
N MET A 5 14.83 -69.71 16.37
CA MET A 5 14.47 -68.31 16.02
C MET A 5 14.58 -67.84 14.55
N LEU A 6 13.46 -67.34 13.99
CA LEU A 6 13.09 -65.91 14.02
C LEU A 6 11.76 -65.68 13.24
N LEU A 7 10.71 -65.28 13.95
CA LEU A 7 9.52 -64.63 13.41
C LEU A 7 9.25 -63.42 14.31
N ALA A 8 9.58 -62.21 13.87
CA ALA A 8 8.97 -60.94 14.28
C ALA A 8 9.82 -59.77 13.78
N SER A 9 9.33 -59.01 12.79
CA SER A 9 9.66 -57.59 12.61
C SER A 9 9.05 -57.08 11.30
N CYS A 10 7.82 -56.57 11.35
CA CYS A 10 7.36 -55.61 10.33
C CYS A 10 6.33 -54.59 10.84
N PHE A 11 5.96 -54.60 12.12
CA PHE A 11 4.95 -53.67 12.67
C PHE A 11 5.50 -52.53 13.53
N ALA A 12 6.82 -52.45 13.75
CA ALA A 12 7.43 -51.44 14.63
C ALA A 12 7.91 -50.15 13.92
N PHE A 13 7.95 -50.11 12.58
CA PHE A 13 8.54 -48.98 11.84
C PHE A 13 7.57 -47.87 11.42
N VAL A 14 6.25 -48.10 11.49
CA VAL A 14 5.24 -47.10 11.10
C VAL A 14 4.78 -46.23 12.28
N PHE A 15 4.95 -46.71 13.52
CA PHE A 15 4.51 -45.98 14.72
C PHE A 15 5.46 -44.86 15.16
N THR A 16 6.76 -44.96 14.86
CA THR A 16 7.74 -43.95 15.29
C THR A 16 7.72 -42.69 14.42
N SER A 17 7.32 -42.79 13.15
CA SER A 17 7.25 -41.63 12.24
C SER A 17 6.03 -40.75 12.48
N VAL A 18 4.86 -41.34 12.77
CA VAL A 18 3.62 -40.57 13.06
C VAL A 18 3.76 -39.77 14.35
N MET A 19 4.33 -40.39 15.39
CA MET A 19 4.58 -39.72 16.68
C MET A 19 5.59 -38.57 16.55
N ALA A 20 6.59 -38.72 15.68
CA ALA A 20 7.55 -37.65 15.40
C ALA A 20 6.90 -36.46 14.67
N VAL A 21 6.02 -36.72 13.69
CA VAL A 21 5.27 -35.67 12.98
C VAL A 21 4.29 -34.96 13.93
N GLU A 22 3.54 -35.69 14.75
CA GLU A 22 2.64 -35.08 15.74
C GLU A 22 3.40 -34.25 16.77
N MET A 23 4.56 -34.73 17.25
CA MET A 23 5.37 -33.97 18.21
C MET A 23 5.94 -32.69 17.60
N THR A 24 6.39 -32.72 16.34
CA THR A 24 6.81 -31.50 15.61
C THR A 24 5.65 -30.54 15.35
N ILE A 25 4.44 -31.04 15.07
CA ILE A 25 3.23 -30.20 14.89
C ILE A 25 2.81 -29.55 16.21
N ILE A 26 2.90 -30.27 17.33
CA ILE A 26 2.57 -29.74 18.65
C ILE A 26 3.59 -28.68 19.07
N GLU A 27 4.87 -28.92 18.87
CA GLU A 27 5.95 -27.98 19.21
C GLU A 27 5.86 -26.70 18.35
N THR A 28 5.58 -26.82 17.05
CA THR A 28 5.34 -25.65 16.18
C THR A 28 4.06 -24.88 16.56
N ARG A 29 2.99 -25.55 16.96
CA ARG A 29 1.77 -24.90 17.50
C ARG A 29 2.02 -24.18 18.82
N GLU A 30 2.81 -24.75 19.71
CA GLU A 30 3.20 -24.09 20.96
C GLU A 30 4.09 -22.88 20.72
N VAL A 31 5.05 -22.98 19.80
CA VAL A 31 5.92 -21.85 19.43
C VAL A 31 5.11 -20.74 18.76
N PHE A 32 4.18 -21.07 17.85
CA PHE A 32 3.31 -20.09 17.21
C PHE A 32 2.36 -19.42 18.23
N SER A 33 1.77 -20.19 19.14
CA SER A 33 0.94 -19.68 20.25
C SER A 33 1.73 -18.78 21.20
N LYS A 34 2.96 -19.16 21.57
CA LYS A 34 3.84 -18.33 22.41
C LYS A 34 4.32 -17.07 21.70
N LEU A 35 4.59 -17.11 20.40
CA LEU A 35 4.90 -15.93 19.58
C LEU A 35 3.69 -14.98 19.48
N ASP A 36 2.48 -15.53 19.32
CA ASP A 36 1.24 -14.75 19.28
C ASP A 36 0.97 -14.10 20.66
N LEU A 37 1.09 -14.86 21.75
CA LEU A 37 0.97 -14.37 23.14
C LEU A 37 2.06 -13.38 23.55
N GLN A 38 3.29 -13.52 23.05
CA GLN A 38 4.38 -12.57 23.29
C GLN A 38 4.24 -11.31 22.43
N SER A 39 3.64 -11.39 21.23
CA SER A 39 3.29 -10.21 20.44
C SER A 39 2.10 -9.44 21.04
N VAL A 40 1.15 -10.14 21.65
CA VAL A 40 -0.05 -9.56 22.27
C VAL A 40 0.23 -8.97 23.66
N ARG A 41 1.31 -9.36 24.35
CA ARG A 41 1.65 -8.88 25.72
C ARG A 41 2.71 -7.78 25.79
N ARG A 42 2.80 -6.90 24.78
CA ARG A 42 3.33 -5.53 24.92
C ARG A 42 2.61 -4.53 24.01
N VAL A 43 1.32 -4.33 24.25
CA VAL A 43 0.69 -3.02 23.99
C VAL A 43 -0.21 -2.69 25.17
N ASN A 44 0.42 -2.37 26.31
CA ASN A 44 -0.20 -1.45 27.26
C ASN A 44 0.11 -0.04 26.77
N SER A 45 -0.72 0.45 25.84
CA SER A 45 -0.82 1.87 25.55
C SER A 45 -2.28 2.27 25.64
N SER A 46 -2.72 2.54 26.87
CA SER A 46 -3.73 3.56 27.13
C SER A 46 -3.12 4.93 26.78
N GLY A 47 -2.92 5.15 25.49
CA GLY A 47 -2.44 6.37 24.85
C GLY A 47 -3.14 6.51 23.49
N PRO A 48 -3.36 7.74 22.99
CA PRO A 48 -4.24 7.97 21.85
C PRO A 48 -3.71 7.27 20.59
N VAL A 49 -4.61 6.61 19.86
CA VAL A 49 -4.36 6.04 18.52
C VAL A 49 -3.84 7.18 17.63
N GLY A 50 -2.58 7.05 17.21
CA GLY A 50 -1.77 7.94 16.37
C GLY A 50 -2.36 9.28 15.91
N ASN A 51 -2.05 10.35 16.65
CA ASN A 51 -1.96 11.69 16.08
C ASN A 51 -0.66 11.77 15.27
N GLY A 52 -0.60 12.01 13.98
CA GLY A 52 -1.54 11.94 12.86
C GLY A 52 -0.59 11.95 11.67
N ARG A 53 -0.73 11.03 10.70
CA ARG A 53 0.20 10.93 9.55
C ARG A 53 0.02 12.09 8.57
N THR A 54 0.05 13.31 9.10
CA THR A 54 -0.40 14.57 8.52
C THR A 54 0.75 15.58 8.45
N CYS A 55 2.01 15.12 8.48
CA CYS A 55 3.18 16.00 8.40
C CYS A 55 3.15 16.92 7.17
N TYR A 56 2.45 16.51 6.11
CA TYR A 56 2.32 17.28 4.88
C TYR A 56 0.89 17.75 4.59
N GLY A 57 -0.03 17.66 5.56
CA GLY A 57 -1.45 17.98 5.41
C GLY A 57 -2.34 16.79 5.75
N ASP A 58 -3.61 17.07 6.06
CA ASP A 58 -4.65 16.06 6.28
C ASP A 58 -5.60 16.01 5.08
N ILE A 59 -5.78 14.83 4.50
CA ILE A 59 -6.73 14.64 3.39
C ILE A 59 -8.16 14.99 3.79
N ASN A 60 -8.52 14.94 5.07
CA ASN A 60 -9.87 15.26 5.54
C ASN A 60 -10.16 16.77 5.57
N ASP A 61 -9.13 17.63 5.46
CA ASP A 61 -9.32 19.08 5.32
C ASP A 61 -9.69 19.49 3.89
N LEU A 62 -9.61 18.55 2.94
CA LEU A 62 -9.85 18.80 1.52
C LEU A 62 -11.30 18.56 1.13
N GLN A 63 -11.77 19.28 0.10
CA GLN A 63 -13.09 19.14 -0.50
C GLN A 63 -12.92 18.75 -1.98
N PRO A 64 -12.57 17.49 -2.27
CA PRO A 64 -12.33 17.07 -3.65
C PRO A 64 -13.63 17.05 -4.46
N SER A 65 -13.55 17.34 -5.75
CA SER A 65 -14.66 17.11 -6.69
C SER A 65 -14.88 15.63 -7.00
N GLY A 66 -13.88 14.78 -6.75
CA GLY A 66 -13.82 13.38 -7.21
C GLY A 66 -13.54 13.23 -8.71
N GLU A 67 -13.78 12.05 -9.25
CA GLU A 67 -13.57 11.74 -10.67
C GLU A 67 -14.50 12.52 -11.60
N ALA A 68 -14.06 12.79 -12.83
CA ALA A 68 -14.78 13.63 -13.79
C ALA A 68 -16.15 13.04 -14.19
N SER A 69 -16.28 11.72 -14.26
CA SER A 69 -17.50 11.03 -14.72
C SER A 69 -18.56 10.82 -13.64
N GLY A 70 -18.18 10.88 -12.36
CA GLY A 70 -19.03 10.41 -11.26
C GLY A 70 -18.89 11.22 -9.96
N GLY A 71 -18.03 12.22 -9.93
CA GLY A 71 -17.70 13.00 -8.75
C GLY A 71 -17.18 12.14 -7.60
N VAL A 72 -17.34 12.64 -6.38
CA VAL A 72 -16.98 11.89 -5.16
C VAL A 72 -17.65 10.51 -5.10
N PRO A 73 -18.96 10.33 -5.37
CA PRO A 73 -19.58 9.00 -5.35
C PRO A 73 -18.94 8.01 -6.33
N GLY A 74 -18.55 8.47 -7.52
CA GLY A 74 -17.83 7.68 -8.51
C GLY A 74 -16.49 7.17 -7.97
N SER A 75 -15.65 8.08 -7.48
CA SER A 75 -14.36 7.76 -6.83
C SER A 75 -14.53 6.72 -5.72
N GLN A 76 -15.54 6.90 -4.87
CA GLN A 76 -15.82 5.98 -3.75
C GLN A 76 -16.29 4.61 -4.21
N ALA A 77 -17.13 4.54 -5.26
CA ALA A 77 -17.56 3.27 -5.85
C ALA A 77 -16.36 2.52 -6.45
N ASP A 78 -15.46 3.26 -7.11
CA ASP A 78 -14.28 2.72 -7.76
C ASP A 78 -13.31 2.09 -6.75
N VAL A 79 -12.92 2.82 -5.70
CA VAL A 79 -12.03 2.29 -4.66
C VAL A 79 -12.69 1.17 -3.86
N ARG A 80 -14.01 1.20 -3.68
CA ARG A 80 -14.75 0.11 -3.01
C ARG A 80 -14.56 -1.22 -3.71
N MET A 81 -14.56 -1.23 -5.05
CA MET A 81 -14.29 -2.42 -5.85
C MET A 81 -12.84 -2.90 -5.72
N ASP A 82 -11.91 -1.99 -5.44
CA ASP A 82 -10.49 -2.29 -5.35
C ASP A 82 -10.05 -2.77 -3.95
N ILE A 83 -10.87 -2.56 -2.91
CA ILE A 83 -10.56 -2.93 -1.51
C ILE A 83 -10.04 -4.37 -1.37
N PRO A 84 -10.65 -5.41 -1.97
CA PRO A 84 -10.16 -6.78 -1.84
C PRO A 84 -8.70 -6.92 -2.34
N GLU A 85 -8.35 -6.21 -3.42
CA GLU A 85 -6.99 -6.23 -3.97
C GLU A 85 -6.02 -5.42 -3.10
N LEU A 86 -6.43 -4.23 -2.67
CA LEU A 86 -5.63 -3.38 -1.78
C LEU A 86 -5.32 -4.08 -0.45
N LYS A 87 -6.28 -4.82 0.12
CA LYS A 87 -6.13 -5.51 1.41
C LYS A 87 -4.98 -6.52 1.42
N LYS A 88 -4.63 -7.11 0.27
CA LYS A 88 -3.48 -8.03 0.15
C LYS A 88 -2.15 -7.39 0.58
N ARG A 89 -2.08 -6.05 0.58
CA ARG A 89 -0.87 -5.26 0.88
C ARG A 89 -1.10 -4.24 1.99
N TRP A 90 -2.17 -4.39 2.77
CA TRP A 90 -2.53 -3.48 3.87
C TRP A 90 -1.32 -3.09 4.74
N ALA A 91 -0.60 -4.10 5.24
CA ALA A 91 0.54 -3.89 6.13
C ALA A 91 1.67 -3.08 5.48
N PHE A 92 1.85 -3.20 4.16
CA PHE A 92 2.86 -2.43 3.44
C PHE A 92 2.47 -0.96 3.35
N TYR A 93 1.19 -0.66 3.11
CA TYR A 93 0.72 0.74 3.12
C TYR A 93 0.89 1.36 4.50
N GLN A 94 0.53 0.67 5.59
CA GLN A 94 0.75 1.16 6.95
C GLN A 94 2.23 1.41 7.24
N ALA A 95 3.11 0.45 6.94
CA ALA A 95 4.53 0.58 7.21
C ALA A 95 5.18 1.75 6.43
N VAL A 96 4.81 1.92 5.16
CA VAL A 96 5.31 3.04 4.33
C VAL A 96 4.72 4.37 4.80
N ALA A 97 3.46 4.39 5.21
CA ALA A 97 2.81 5.57 5.77
C ALA A 97 3.54 6.07 7.03
N ASP A 98 3.89 5.16 7.94
CA ASP A 98 4.67 5.47 9.14
C ASP A 98 6.07 6.01 8.80
N GLN A 99 6.77 5.36 7.85
CA GLN A 99 8.12 5.76 7.46
C GLN A 99 8.20 7.14 6.79
N ASN A 100 7.12 7.59 6.16
CA ASN A 100 7.10 8.81 5.38
C ASN A 100 6.14 9.87 5.92
N CYS A 101 5.52 9.65 7.07
CA CYS A 101 4.54 10.54 7.69
C CYS A 101 3.45 11.06 6.73
N VAL A 102 2.83 10.14 5.98
CA VAL A 102 1.66 10.39 5.12
C VAL A 102 0.58 9.38 5.46
N GLN A 103 -0.71 9.73 5.32
CA GLN A 103 -1.81 8.82 5.63
C GLN A 103 -1.78 7.58 4.71
N ALA A 104 -1.95 6.37 5.27
CA ALA A 104 -1.93 5.14 4.49
C ALA A 104 -3.07 5.07 3.47
N SER A 105 -4.22 5.65 3.80
CA SER A 105 -5.36 5.82 2.90
C SER A 105 -4.99 6.57 1.63
N LEU A 106 -4.09 7.56 1.70
CA LEU A 106 -3.57 8.28 0.52
C LEU A 106 -2.75 7.36 -0.38
N ILE A 107 -1.84 6.56 0.19
CA ILE A 107 -0.99 5.64 -0.57
C ILE A 107 -1.85 4.55 -1.23
N ALA A 108 -2.82 3.99 -0.50
CA ALA A 108 -3.72 2.97 -1.01
C ALA A 108 -4.65 3.52 -2.10
N ALA A 109 -5.15 4.77 -1.95
CA ALA A 109 -5.93 5.45 -2.98
C ALA A 109 -5.13 5.70 -4.26
N LEU A 110 -3.85 6.07 -4.13
CA LEU A 110 -2.94 6.20 -5.27
C LEU A 110 -2.79 4.86 -6.00
N ALA A 111 -2.60 3.76 -5.27
CA ALA A 111 -2.54 2.41 -5.87
C ALA A 111 -3.86 1.99 -6.55
N SER A 112 -5.01 2.38 -6.00
CA SER A 112 -6.32 2.19 -6.64
C SER A 112 -6.38 2.93 -7.97
N ARG A 113 -6.06 4.22 -8.00
CA ARG A 113 -6.09 5.03 -9.22
C ARG A 113 -5.09 4.55 -10.27
N GLU A 114 -3.89 4.16 -9.86
CA GLU A 114 -2.81 3.78 -10.78
C GLU A 114 -2.99 2.38 -11.40
N SER A 115 -3.49 1.42 -10.64
CA SER A 115 -3.46 0.02 -11.09
C SER A 115 -4.59 -0.85 -10.55
N ARG A 116 -5.64 -0.23 -9.98
CA ARG A 116 -6.71 -0.92 -9.25
C ARG A 116 -6.14 -1.81 -8.14
N GLY A 117 -5.17 -1.27 -7.39
CA GLY A 117 -4.44 -1.99 -6.34
C GLY A 117 -3.46 -3.06 -6.85
N GLY A 118 -3.21 -3.11 -8.16
CA GLY A 118 -2.38 -4.10 -8.83
C GLY A 118 -3.14 -5.11 -9.69
N LEU A 119 -4.48 -5.09 -9.66
CA LEU A 119 -5.32 -6.03 -10.39
C LEU A 119 -5.02 -6.06 -11.90
N LEU A 120 -4.67 -4.90 -12.48
CA LEU A 120 -4.40 -4.75 -13.91
C LEU A 120 -3.03 -5.30 -14.34
N LEU A 121 -2.14 -5.63 -13.40
CA LEU A 121 -0.72 -5.87 -13.68
C LEU A 121 -0.32 -7.35 -13.65
N TYR A 122 -1.22 -8.25 -13.24
CA TYR A 122 -0.91 -9.67 -13.11
C TYR A 122 -0.54 -10.35 -14.43
N LYS A 123 -1.18 -9.95 -15.55
CA LYS A 123 -0.92 -10.55 -16.86
C LYS A 123 0.36 -10.07 -17.53
N THR A 124 0.96 -9.04 -16.96
CA THR A 124 2.09 -8.31 -17.52
C THR A 124 3.25 -8.26 -16.54
N ASP A 125 3.26 -9.12 -15.51
CA ASP A 125 4.31 -9.21 -14.50
C ASP A 125 4.72 -7.85 -13.90
N GLY A 126 3.73 -6.97 -13.68
CA GLY A 126 3.94 -5.65 -13.09
C GLY A 126 4.01 -4.49 -14.07
N TYR A 127 4.08 -4.74 -15.37
CA TYR A 127 4.14 -3.67 -16.37
C TYR A 127 2.74 -3.09 -16.66
N GLY A 128 2.63 -1.77 -16.65
CA GLY A 128 1.46 -1.03 -17.10
C GLY A 128 1.83 -0.03 -18.20
N ASP A 129 0.88 0.82 -18.60
CA ASP A 129 1.00 1.78 -19.70
C ASP A 129 1.75 1.23 -20.92
N HIS A 130 1.28 0.10 -21.48
CA HIS A 130 1.89 -0.56 -22.64
C HIS A 130 3.40 -0.87 -22.46
N GLY A 131 3.82 -1.17 -21.23
CA GLY A 131 5.22 -1.48 -20.89
C GLY A 131 6.06 -0.27 -20.52
N ARG A 132 5.46 0.92 -20.34
CA ARG A 132 6.15 2.18 -20.02
C ARG A 132 6.16 2.51 -18.52
N ALA A 133 5.34 1.82 -17.73
CA ALA A 133 5.29 1.98 -16.29
C ALA A 133 5.39 0.64 -15.55
N TYR A 134 5.86 0.66 -14.30
CA TYR A 134 6.06 -0.56 -13.52
C TYR A 134 5.52 -0.45 -12.09
N GLY A 135 4.85 -1.50 -11.63
CA GLY A 135 4.41 -1.67 -10.25
C GLY A 135 3.11 -1.00 -9.87
N ILE A 136 2.63 -1.30 -8.66
CA ILE A 136 1.28 -0.91 -8.19
C ILE A 136 1.07 0.61 -8.10
N LEU A 137 2.16 1.35 -8.05
CA LEU A 137 2.20 2.82 -8.10
C LEU A 137 2.81 3.34 -9.42
N GLN A 138 2.85 2.51 -10.47
CA GLN A 138 3.19 2.89 -11.86
C GLN A 138 4.40 3.83 -12.00
N CYS A 139 5.57 3.34 -11.58
CA CYS A 139 6.84 4.02 -11.79
C CYS A 139 7.11 4.17 -13.29
N ASP A 140 7.11 5.41 -13.81
CA ASP A 140 7.41 5.72 -15.20
C ASP A 140 8.87 5.33 -15.53
N LEU A 141 9.05 4.38 -16.44
CA LEU A 141 10.35 3.82 -16.81
C LEU A 141 11.22 4.79 -17.62
N ILE A 142 10.65 5.88 -18.11
CA ILE A 142 11.29 6.80 -19.05
C ILE A 142 11.58 8.14 -18.37
N HIS A 143 10.65 8.64 -17.56
CA HIS A 143 10.71 10.00 -17.03
C HIS A 143 10.93 10.09 -15.52
N SER A 144 10.77 9.01 -14.75
CA SER A 144 10.95 9.07 -13.28
C SER A 144 12.40 9.30 -12.84
N GLY A 145 13.37 8.88 -13.67
CA GLY A 145 14.79 8.85 -13.29
C GLY A 145 15.12 7.82 -12.20
N LEU A 146 14.19 6.91 -11.87
CA LEU A 146 14.38 5.87 -10.88
C LEU A 146 14.75 4.53 -11.53
N ASN A 147 15.44 3.67 -10.78
CA ASN A 147 15.53 2.25 -11.12
C ASN A 147 14.22 1.56 -10.70
N CYS A 148 13.16 1.72 -11.52
CA CYS A 148 11.83 1.20 -11.22
C CYS A 148 11.81 -0.33 -11.01
N LEU A 149 12.75 -1.07 -11.59
CA LEU A 149 12.83 -2.54 -11.52
C LEU A 149 13.64 -3.05 -10.33
N ALA A 150 14.13 -2.15 -9.45
CA ALA A 150 14.90 -2.52 -8.26
C ALA A 150 14.08 -3.32 -7.23
N CYS A 151 12.75 -3.24 -7.30
CA CYS A 151 11.82 -3.88 -6.39
C CYS A 151 10.81 -4.74 -7.18
N VAL A 152 10.25 -5.78 -6.56
CA VAL A 152 9.11 -6.49 -7.14
C VAL A 152 7.90 -5.56 -7.19
N TRP A 153 7.18 -5.56 -8.31
CA TRP A 153 6.11 -4.63 -8.69
C TRP A 153 5.03 -4.36 -7.63
N TYR A 154 4.77 -5.31 -6.73
CA TYR A 154 3.75 -5.21 -5.67
C TYR A 154 4.30 -5.09 -4.24
N SER A 155 5.62 -5.13 -4.08
CA SER A 155 6.28 -5.23 -2.79
C SER A 155 6.25 -3.93 -2.00
N GLN A 156 6.47 -4.01 -0.68
CA GLN A 156 6.71 -2.84 0.16
C GLN A 156 7.89 -1.99 -0.34
N CYS A 157 8.93 -2.62 -0.89
CA CYS A 157 10.07 -1.93 -1.51
C CYS A 157 9.60 -0.98 -2.63
N HIS A 158 8.74 -1.45 -3.53
CA HIS A 158 8.20 -0.64 -4.62
C HIS A 158 7.35 0.53 -4.10
N ILE A 159 6.46 0.24 -3.14
CA ILE A 159 5.61 1.27 -2.52
C ILE A 159 6.48 2.33 -1.83
N GLN A 160 7.45 1.92 -1.02
CA GLN A 160 8.38 2.82 -0.32
C GLN A 160 9.19 3.68 -1.30
N MET A 161 9.68 3.08 -2.39
CA MET A 161 10.42 3.79 -3.42
C MET A 161 9.55 4.92 -4.01
N MET A 162 8.34 4.62 -4.45
CA MET A 162 7.47 5.63 -5.06
C MET A 162 7.02 6.71 -4.07
N VAL A 163 6.72 6.33 -2.82
CA VAL A 163 6.30 7.32 -1.80
C VAL A 163 7.46 8.23 -1.41
N SER A 164 8.64 7.67 -1.10
CA SER A 164 9.78 8.45 -0.60
C SER A 164 10.55 9.20 -1.68
N LYS A 165 10.54 8.74 -2.93
CA LYS A 165 11.31 9.35 -4.03
C LYS A 165 10.47 10.23 -4.95
N ILE A 166 9.16 10.03 -5.01
CA ILE A 166 8.27 10.80 -5.90
C ILE A 166 7.22 11.57 -5.09
N LEU A 167 6.29 10.87 -4.42
CA LEU A 167 5.12 11.50 -3.81
C LEU A 167 5.50 12.57 -2.77
N VAL A 168 6.27 12.19 -1.75
CA VAL A 168 6.67 13.14 -0.68
C VAL A 168 7.52 14.28 -1.25
N PRO A 169 8.57 14.03 -2.07
CA PRO A 169 9.30 15.11 -2.72
C PRO A 169 8.44 16.05 -3.56
N TYR A 170 7.40 15.55 -4.24
CA TYR A 170 6.50 16.39 -5.03
C TYR A 170 5.58 17.23 -4.15
N ILE A 171 5.03 16.67 -3.07
CA ILE A 171 4.26 17.44 -2.07
C ILE A 171 5.11 18.60 -1.53
N GLN A 172 6.34 18.31 -1.10
CA GLN A 172 7.24 19.32 -0.55
C GLN A 172 7.62 20.39 -1.60
N GLN A 173 7.84 19.99 -2.86
CA GLN A 173 8.12 20.94 -3.94
C GLN A 173 6.92 21.86 -4.22
N ILE A 174 5.70 21.33 -4.19
CA ILE A 174 4.48 22.11 -4.36
C ILE A 174 4.28 23.07 -3.18
N GLN A 175 4.46 22.61 -1.94
CA GLN A 175 4.40 23.47 -0.75
C GLN A 175 5.41 24.62 -0.82
N ARG A 176 6.63 24.38 -1.33
CA ARG A 176 7.61 25.45 -1.59
C ARG A 176 7.21 26.37 -2.73
N LYS A 177 6.64 25.81 -3.82
CA LYS A 177 6.20 26.57 -4.99
C LYS A 177 5.02 27.50 -4.68
N PHE A 178 4.14 27.08 -3.79
CA PHE A 178 2.93 27.81 -3.40
C PHE A 178 2.87 27.99 -1.87
N PRO A 179 3.71 28.86 -1.28
CA PRO A 179 3.81 29.00 0.17
C PRO A 179 2.56 29.60 0.83
N THR A 180 1.62 30.13 0.04
CA THR A 180 0.33 30.66 0.53
C THR A 180 -0.77 29.60 0.57
N TRP A 181 -0.54 28.40 0.02
CA TRP A 181 -1.49 27.30 0.13
C TRP A 181 -1.43 26.70 1.53
N THR A 182 -2.55 26.18 2.01
CA THR A 182 -2.56 25.34 3.21
C THR A 182 -1.72 24.08 2.98
N SER A 183 -1.28 23.44 4.07
CA SER A 183 -0.51 22.19 3.98
C SER A 183 -1.25 21.13 3.16
N SER A 184 -2.56 20.95 3.42
CA SER A 184 -3.44 20.00 2.73
C SER A 184 -3.64 20.34 1.24
N GLN A 185 -3.74 21.63 0.87
CA GLN A 185 -3.72 22.05 -0.54
C GLN A 185 -2.37 21.70 -1.21
N GLY A 186 -1.27 21.88 -0.49
CA GLY A 186 0.07 21.47 -0.93
C GLY A 186 0.18 19.96 -1.14
N LEU A 187 -0.43 19.15 -0.25
CA LEU A 187 -0.56 17.71 -0.40
C LEU A 187 -1.30 17.34 -1.69
N GLN A 188 -2.50 17.90 -1.90
CA GLN A 188 -3.29 17.62 -3.10
C GLN A 188 -2.55 18.05 -4.38
N GLY A 189 -1.89 19.21 -4.36
CA GLY A 189 -1.06 19.63 -5.48
C GLY A 189 0.14 18.70 -5.73
N GLY A 190 0.72 18.10 -4.69
CA GLY A 190 1.72 17.05 -4.81
C GLY A 190 1.19 15.78 -5.46
N VAL A 191 -0.05 15.39 -5.14
CA VAL A 191 -0.76 14.28 -5.81
C VAL A 191 -1.01 14.62 -7.29
N ALA A 192 -1.46 15.84 -7.60
CA ALA A 192 -1.61 16.26 -9.00
C ALA A 192 -0.26 16.23 -9.74
N ALA A 193 0.80 16.71 -9.09
CA ALA A 193 2.16 16.67 -9.62
C ALA A 193 2.68 15.24 -9.83
N TYR A 194 2.19 14.24 -9.10
CA TYR A 194 2.55 12.84 -9.32
C TYR A 194 2.22 12.39 -10.75
N ASN A 195 1.09 12.85 -11.28
CA ASN A 195 0.64 12.53 -12.64
C ASN A 195 1.25 13.43 -13.73
N LYS A 196 1.37 14.75 -13.48
CA LYS A 196 1.76 15.73 -14.52
C LYS A 196 3.08 16.47 -14.28
N GLY A 197 3.76 16.20 -13.18
CA GLY A 197 4.95 16.91 -12.74
C GLY A 197 4.66 18.26 -12.07
N VAL A 198 5.58 18.67 -11.19
CA VAL A 198 5.48 19.89 -10.35
C VAL A 198 5.36 21.18 -11.17
N SER A 199 6.05 21.28 -12.31
CA SER A 199 6.04 22.48 -13.14
C SER A 199 4.64 22.79 -13.68
N ARG A 200 3.82 21.77 -13.94
CA ARG A 200 2.48 21.87 -14.53
C ARG A 200 1.35 22.09 -13.54
N VAL A 201 1.62 22.10 -12.23
CA VAL A 201 0.68 22.60 -11.23
C VAL A 201 0.83 24.13 -11.18
N THR A 202 -0.18 24.88 -11.61
CA THR A 202 -0.06 26.33 -11.82
C THR A 202 -0.91 27.18 -10.86
N SER A 203 -2.04 26.67 -10.40
CA SER A 203 -2.96 27.37 -9.49
C SER A 203 -3.83 26.38 -8.70
N TRP A 204 -4.46 26.85 -7.62
CA TRP A 204 -5.36 26.03 -6.81
C TRP A 204 -6.67 25.70 -7.56
N PRO A 205 -7.38 26.67 -8.17
CA PRO A 205 -8.61 26.36 -8.92
C PRO A 205 -8.39 25.42 -10.11
N GLY A 206 -7.17 25.42 -10.68
CA GLY A 206 -6.78 24.56 -11.80
C GLY A 206 -5.78 23.47 -11.41
N VAL A 207 -5.82 22.97 -10.16
CA VAL A 207 -4.81 22.04 -9.64
C VAL A 207 -4.67 20.78 -10.51
N ASP A 208 -5.78 20.25 -11.03
CA ASP A 208 -5.81 19.07 -11.91
C ASP A 208 -5.84 19.38 -13.41
N THR A 209 -5.83 20.64 -13.84
CA THR A 209 -5.80 20.99 -15.27
C THR A 209 -4.60 20.33 -15.94
N GLY A 210 -4.85 19.52 -16.97
CA GLY A 210 -3.81 18.78 -17.71
C GLY A 210 -3.30 17.50 -17.03
N THR A 211 -3.90 17.06 -15.93
CA THR A 211 -3.75 15.67 -15.45
C THR A 211 -4.58 14.71 -16.32
N THR A 212 -4.34 13.41 -16.24
CA THR A 212 -5.19 12.40 -16.89
C THR A 212 -6.65 12.59 -16.47
N HIS A 213 -7.54 12.80 -17.46
CA HIS A 213 -8.96 13.16 -17.29
C HIS A 213 -9.26 14.49 -16.58
N GLY A 214 -8.23 15.26 -16.20
CA GLY A 214 -8.41 16.54 -15.51
C GLY A 214 -8.94 16.43 -14.08
N ASP A 215 -8.80 15.25 -13.44
CA ASP A 215 -9.41 14.95 -12.14
C ASP A 215 -8.49 14.20 -11.18
N TYR A 216 -7.21 14.01 -11.54
CA TYR A 216 -6.37 12.99 -10.90
C TYR A 216 -6.25 13.14 -9.38
N SER A 217 -5.92 14.34 -8.89
CA SER A 217 -5.80 14.55 -7.44
C SER A 217 -7.14 14.57 -6.75
N ASN A 218 -8.17 15.18 -7.36
CA ASN A 218 -9.52 15.17 -6.81
C ASN A 218 -10.07 13.75 -6.62
N ASP A 219 -9.90 12.88 -7.61
CA ASP A 219 -10.30 11.49 -7.51
C ASP A 219 -9.51 10.74 -6.42
N VAL A 220 -8.17 10.85 -6.42
CA VAL A 220 -7.32 10.19 -5.41
C VAL A 220 -7.69 10.62 -3.99
N ILE A 221 -7.92 11.92 -3.74
CA ILE A 221 -8.32 12.41 -2.42
C ILE A 221 -9.69 11.89 -2.02
N ALA A 222 -10.67 11.85 -2.93
CA ALA A 222 -12.00 11.28 -2.66
C ALA A 222 -11.93 9.77 -2.32
N ARG A 223 -11.11 9.00 -3.06
CA ARG A 223 -10.80 7.60 -2.73
C ARG A 223 -10.15 7.47 -1.36
N ALA A 224 -9.19 8.33 -1.05
CA ALA A 224 -8.45 8.32 0.21
C ALA A 224 -9.34 8.62 1.42
N GLN A 225 -10.23 9.61 1.31
CA GLN A 225 -11.20 9.94 2.37
C GLN A 225 -12.13 8.75 2.67
N TYR A 226 -12.58 8.03 1.65
CA TYR A 226 -13.39 6.82 1.84
C TYR A 226 -12.63 5.72 2.55
N LEU A 227 -11.38 5.44 2.14
CA LEU A 227 -10.52 4.48 2.82
C LEU A 227 -10.23 4.90 4.27
N TYR A 228 -9.98 6.18 4.52
CA TYR A 228 -9.77 6.73 5.86
C TYR A 228 -10.97 6.44 6.77
N GLY A 229 -12.20 6.67 6.28
CA GLY A 229 -13.44 6.33 7.00
C GLY A 229 -13.61 4.83 7.31
N LEU A 230 -12.88 3.95 6.63
CA LEU A 230 -12.83 2.51 6.87
C LEU A 230 -11.65 2.07 7.75
N GLY A 231 -10.90 3.02 8.33
CA GLY A 231 -9.78 2.73 9.25
C GLY A 231 -8.43 2.51 8.56
N TRP A 232 -8.25 2.95 7.31
CA TRP A 232 -6.94 2.93 6.62
C TRP A 232 -6.05 4.11 7.05
N ASN A 233 -6.02 4.43 8.34
CA ASN A 233 -5.29 5.58 8.90
C ASN A 233 -3.92 5.23 9.45
#